data_AF-A0A7X7A5P1-F1
#
_entry.id   AF-A0A7X7A5P1-F1
#
_cell.length_a   1.000
_cell.length_b   1.000
_cell.length_c   1.000
_cell.angle_alpha   90.00
_cell.angle_beta   90.00
_cell.angle_gamma   90.00
#
_symmetry.space_group_name_H-M   'P 1'
#
loop_
_entity.id
_entity.type
_entity.pdbx_description
1 polymer ?
#
loop_
_entity_poly.entity_id
_entity_poly.type
_entity_poly.pdbx_seq_one_letter_code
_entity_poly.pdbx_strand_id
1 'polypeptide(L)'
;LAEAEEALKSFQERQKVVAMDATAEEAQRRLWELDSELATTRVALGESRRRLSALRSRLVRRAQSEGAPAIANAQEVERLRGKLADLESTLVVEQRAYRDDHPRIQELKANSEAVRLELRKYMEQSVEAAYEGVLPELIDLEVGVIAGETREAALTRERARVQRQVDQLPASVLRFARLSREVKEKGALYEMLSQECHRARIAASKSSVPVVLLDAAETPNAPSGPRHKRNTLLGLILGFMAGVSLALILDWMQVIRAATRPLSGHERDRVADAEPSDLEPTRRR
;
A
#
# COMPACT_ATOMS: atom_id res chain seq x y z
N LEU A 1 -8.66 -35.21 -9.05
CA LEU A 1 -9.33 -35.46 -10.35
C LEU A 1 -9.88 -36.88 -10.38
N ALA A 2 -9.02 -37.91 -10.37
CA ALA A 2 -9.37 -39.34 -10.33
C ALA A 2 -10.60 -39.72 -9.48
N GLU A 3 -10.68 -39.30 -8.20
CA GLU A 3 -11.84 -39.59 -7.33
C GLU A 3 -13.19 -39.14 -7.91
N ALA A 4 -13.22 -37.99 -8.59
CA ALA A 4 -14.45 -37.47 -9.20
C ALA A 4 -14.77 -38.21 -10.52
N GLU A 5 -13.74 -38.59 -11.28
CA GLU A 5 -13.90 -39.39 -12.51
C GLU A 5 -14.43 -40.79 -12.16
N GLU A 6 -13.94 -41.40 -11.08
CA GLU A 6 -14.38 -42.70 -10.58
C GLU A 6 -15.79 -42.63 -9.94
N ALA A 7 -16.11 -41.53 -9.24
CA ALA A 7 -17.47 -41.27 -8.78
C ALA A 7 -18.47 -41.09 -9.93
N LEU A 8 -18.08 -40.41 -11.03
CA LEU A 8 -18.88 -40.28 -12.24
C LEU A 8 -19.05 -41.65 -12.94
N LYS A 9 -17.95 -42.38 -13.16
CA LYS A 9 -17.94 -43.69 -13.82
C LYS A 9 -18.81 -44.71 -13.08
N SER A 10 -18.61 -44.86 -11.77
CA SER A 10 -19.40 -45.79 -10.95
C SER A 10 -20.88 -45.40 -10.87
N PHE A 11 -21.22 -44.12 -11.02
CA PHE A 11 -22.60 -43.68 -11.18
C PHE A 11 -23.18 -44.06 -12.55
N GLN A 12 -22.45 -43.82 -13.64
CA GLN A 12 -22.83 -44.22 -15.01
C GLN A 12 -23.09 -45.73 -15.10
N GLU A 13 -22.20 -46.56 -14.54
CA GLU A 13 -22.32 -48.01 -14.52
C GLU A 13 -23.56 -48.50 -13.76
N ARG A 14 -23.86 -47.91 -12.59
CA ARG A 14 -24.99 -48.33 -11.74
C ARG A 14 -26.34 -47.86 -12.24
N GLN A 15 -26.43 -46.63 -12.77
CA GLN A 15 -27.69 -46.01 -13.16
C GLN A 15 -27.96 -46.09 -14.66
N LYS A 16 -26.99 -46.55 -15.47
CA LYS A 16 -27.04 -46.60 -16.94
C LYS A 16 -27.31 -45.24 -17.62
N VAL A 17 -27.10 -44.14 -16.89
CA VAL A 17 -27.19 -42.76 -17.42
C VAL A 17 -25.82 -42.39 -17.95
N VAL A 18 -25.65 -42.45 -19.28
CA VAL A 18 -24.37 -42.17 -19.96
C VAL A 18 -24.25 -40.69 -20.36
N ALA A 19 -25.37 -40.02 -20.60
CA ALA A 19 -25.46 -38.60 -20.95
C ALA A 19 -26.74 -37.98 -20.35
N MET A 20 -26.77 -36.64 -20.31
CA MET A 20 -28.00 -35.88 -20.10
C MET A 20 -28.73 -35.72 -21.44
N ASP A 21 -30.03 -35.46 -21.43
CA ASP A 21 -30.69 -34.97 -22.64
C ASP A 21 -30.22 -33.55 -23.01
N ALA A 22 -30.36 -33.18 -24.27
CA ALA A 22 -29.86 -31.89 -24.78
C ALA A 22 -30.49 -30.68 -24.07
N THR A 23 -31.76 -30.78 -23.69
CA THR A 23 -32.50 -29.75 -22.96
C THR A 23 -31.95 -29.53 -21.54
N ALA A 24 -31.59 -30.60 -20.85
CA ALA A 24 -30.98 -30.57 -19.53
C ALA A 24 -29.54 -30.03 -19.58
N GLU A 25 -28.77 -30.39 -20.61
CA GLU A 25 -27.45 -29.78 -20.84
C GLU A 25 -27.55 -28.28 -21.10
N GLU A 26 -28.47 -27.84 -21.96
CA GLU A 26 -28.65 -26.42 -22.29
C GLU A 26 -29.07 -25.61 -21.06
N ALA A 27 -30.05 -26.11 -20.29
CA ALA A 27 -30.48 -25.48 -19.04
C ALA A 27 -29.33 -25.38 -18.01
N GLN A 28 -28.48 -26.41 -17.91
CA GLN A 28 -27.32 -26.42 -17.01
C GLN A 28 -26.19 -25.48 -17.47
N ARG A 29 -25.96 -25.34 -18.79
CA ARG A 29 -25.02 -24.35 -19.36
C ARG A 29 -25.50 -22.94 -19.10
N ARG A 30 -26.79 -22.66 -19.38
CA ARG A 30 -27.42 -21.36 -19.15
C ARG A 30 -27.43 -20.96 -17.66
N LEU A 31 -27.58 -21.92 -16.74
CA LEU A 31 -27.39 -21.64 -15.30
C LEU A 31 -25.96 -21.20 -14.98
N TRP A 32 -24.95 -21.82 -15.58
CA TRP A 32 -23.55 -21.45 -15.35
C TRP A 32 -23.22 -20.07 -15.92
N GLU A 33 -23.74 -19.74 -17.11
CA GLU A 33 -23.64 -18.42 -17.72
C GLU A 33 -24.27 -17.34 -16.81
N LEU A 34 -25.49 -17.59 -16.31
CA LEU A 34 -26.18 -16.70 -15.38
C LEU A 34 -25.48 -16.57 -14.03
N ASP A 35 -24.93 -17.66 -13.48
CA ASP A 35 -24.15 -17.62 -12.23
C ASP A 35 -22.84 -16.82 -12.41
N SER A 36 -22.20 -16.93 -13.57
CA SER A 36 -21.03 -16.14 -13.95
C SER A 36 -21.35 -14.65 -14.09
N GLU A 37 -22.42 -14.31 -14.83
CA GLU A 37 -22.87 -12.92 -15.01
C GLU A 37 -23.36 -12.28 -13.69
N LEU A 38 -23.99 -13.06 -12.82
CA LEU A 38 -24.33 -12.63 -11.45
C LEU A 38 -23.08 -12.36 -10.61
N ALA A 39 -22.06 -13.21 -10.69
CA ALA A 39 -20.83 -13.02 -9.95
C ALA A 39 -20.09 -11.74 -10.39
N THR A 40 -19.94 -11.50 -11.69
CA THR A 40 -19.31 -10.27 -12.20
C THR A 40 -20.12 -9.03 -11.86
N THR A 41 -21.45 -9.07 -12.02
CA THR A 41 -22.36 -7.97 -11.66
C THR A 41 -22.26 -7.64 -10.16
N ARG A 42 -22.24 -8.65 -9.28
CA ARG A 42 -22.09 -8.47 -7.83
C ARG A 42 -20.76 -7.86 -7.42
N VAL A 43 -19.66 -8.25 -8.07
CA VAL A 43 -18.33 -7.68 -7.80
C VAL A 43 -18.31 -6.20 -8.18
N ALA A 44 -18.80 -5.85 -9.38
CA ALA A 44 -18.89 -4.46 -9.84
C ALA A 44 -19.81 -3.61 -8.95
N LEU A 45 -21.01 -4.12 -8.62
CA LEU A 45 -21.94 -3.45 -7.71
C LEU A 45 -21.34 -3.25 -6.31
N GLY A 46 -20.66 -4.27 -5.78
CA GLY A 46 -19.98 -4.22 -4.49
C GLY A 46 -18.82 -3.23 -4.47
N GLU A 47 -18.16 -2.98 -5.61
CA GLU A 47 -17.19 -1.91 -5.78
C GLU A 47 -17.87 -0.52 -5.80
N SER A 48 -18.87 -0.32 -6.65
CA SER A 48 -19.59 0.96 -6.75
C SER A 48 -20.24 1.37 -5.42
N ARG A 49 -20.87 0.43 -4.69
CA ARG A 49 -21.41 0.67 -3.34
C ARG A 49 -20.32 1.08 -2.34
N ARG A 50 -19.12 0.48 -2.40
CA ARG A 50 -17.99 0.85 -1.52
C ARG A 50 -17.46 2.25 -1.85
N ARG A 51 -17.30 2.59 -3.14
CA ARG A 51 -16.91 3.94 -3.58
C ARG A 51 -17.94 4.99 -3.15
N LEU A 52 -19.23 4.74 -3.40
CA LEU A 52 -20.35 5.61 -3.01
C LEU A 52 -20.41 5.84 -1.49
N SER A 53 -20.26 4.77 -0.69
CA SER A 53 -20.20 4.84 0.77
C SER A 53 -19.01 5.67 1.26
N ALA A 54 -17.81 5.43 0.70
CA ALA A 54 -16.61 6.20 1.03
C ALA A 54 -16.80 7.69 0.71
N LEU A 55 -17.37 8.01 -0.46
CA LEU A 55 -17.64 9.38 -0.90
C LEU A 55 -18.65 10.08 0.02
N ARG A 56 -19.82 9.47 0.25
CA ARG A 56 -20.83 9.97 1.21
C ARG A 56 -20.22 10.20 2.60
N SER A 57 -19.34 9.32 3.08
CA SER A 57 -18.68 9.48 4.38
C SER A 57 -17.74 10.71 4.44
N ARG A 58 -17.06 11.04 3.32
CA ARG A 58 -16.21 12.23 3.21
C ARG A 58 -17.06 13.50 3.26
N LEU A 59 -18.17 13.50 2.52
CA LEU A 59 -19.11 14.62 2.47
C LEU A 59 -19.74 14.90 3.84
N VAL A 60 -20.16 13.87 4.57
CA VAL A 60 -20.69 14.02 5.95
C VAL A 60 -19.63 14.57 6.90
N ARG A 61 -18.39 14.07 6.86
CA ARG A 61 -17.28 14.61 7.70
C ARG A 61 -16.98 16.07 7.36
N ARG A 62 -16.99 16.43 6.07
CA ARG A 62 -16.78 17.80 5.61
C ARG A 62 -17.88 18.75 6.11
N ALA A 63 -19.15 18.34 5.98
CA ALA A 63 -20.28 19.12 6.48
C ALA A 63 -20.19 19.35 8.00
N GLN A 64 -19.78 18.34 8.76
CA GLN A 64 -19.56 18.46 10.21
C GLN A 64 -18.39 19.38 10.59
N SER A 65 -17.33 19.47 9.77
CA SER A 65 -16.17 20.33 10.05
C SER A 65 -16.32 21.77 9.57
N GLU A 66 -17.01 21.99 8.45
CA GLU A 66 -17.19 23.32 7.84
C GLU A 66 -18.52 23.99 8.22
N GLY A 67 -19.37 23.30 8.99
CA GLY A 67 -20.71 23.80 9.37
C GLY A 67 -21.71 23.82 8.20
N ALA A 68 -21.44 23.08 7.13
CA ALA A 68 -22.29 23.07 5.94
C ALA A 68 -23.67 22.46 6.27
N PRO A 69 -24.77 23.04 5.78
CA PRO A 69 -26.10 22.53 6.03
C PRO A 69 -26.30 21.12 5.44
N ALA A 70 -27.23 20.36 6.02
CA ALA A 70 -27.65 19.09 5.46
C ALA A 70 -28.25 19.29 4.07
N ILE A 71 -28.04 18.31 3.17
CA ILE A 71 -28.53 18.33 1.79
C ILE A 71 -30.03 18.67 1.76
N ALA A 72 -30.37 19.85 1.25
CA ALA A 72 -31.76 20.27 1.09
C ALA A 72 -32.47 19.31 0.10
N ASN A 73 -33.77 19.10 0.30
CA ASN A 73 -34.61 18.29 -0.59
C ASN A 73 -34.27 16.79 -0.66
N ALA A 74 -33.68 16.20 0.39
CA ALA A 74 -33.37 14.76 0.46
C ALA A 74 -34.54 13.82 0.08
N GLN A 75 -35.80 14.21 0.36
CA GLN A 75 -37.00 13.47 -0.04
C GLN A 75 -37.22 13.45 -1.56
N GLU A 76 -36.95 14.55 -2.26
CA GLU A 76 -37.13 14.65 -3.71
C GLU A 76 -36.01 13.91 -4.46
N VAL A 77 -34.79 13.97 -3.92
CA VAL A 77 -33.66 13.15 -4.36
C VAL A 77 -34.02 11.66 -4.25
N GLU A 78 -34.63 11.22 -3.14
CA GLU A 78 -35.06 9.82 -2.97
C GLU A 78 -36.22 9.43 -3.91
N ARG A 79 -37.17 10.34 -4.16
CA ARG A 79 -38.25 10.13 -5.13
C ARG A 79 -37.72 9.94 -6.56
N LEU A 80 -36.72 10.74 -6.96
CA LEU A 80 -36.07 10.63 -8.26
C LEU A 80 -35.23 9.35 -8.39
N ARG A 81 -34.55 8.90 -7.32
CA ARG A 81 -33.89 7.59 -7.27
C ARG A 81 -34.87 6.44 -7.49
N GLY A 82 -36.03 6.46 -6.83
CA GLY A 82 -37.08 5.46 -7.04
C GLY A 82 -37.54 5.40 -8.49
N LYS A 83 -37.87 6.56 -9.08
CA LYS A 83 -38.25 6.68 -10.50
C LYS A 83 -37.16 6.16 -11.45
N LEU A 84 -35.88 6.41 -11.13
CA LEU A 84 -34.76 5.87 -11.92
C LEU A 84 -34.66 4.35 -11.79
N ALA A 85 -34.82 3.78 -10.59
CA ALA A 85 -34.79 2.34 -10.38
C ALA A 85 -35.91 1.62 -11.15
N ASP A 86 -37.12 2.18 -11.19
CA ASP A 86 -38.25 1.65 -11.97
C ASP A 86 -37.97 1.68 -13.49
N LEU A 87 -37.37 2.76 -13.99
CA LEU A 87 -36.97 2.91 -15.40
C LEU A 87 -35.88 1.91 -15.78
N GLU A 88 -34.80 1.81 -15.00
CA GLU A 88 -33.75 0.80 -15.20
C GLU A 88 -34.33 -0.63 -15.14
N SER A 89 -35.26 -0.90 -14.22
CA SER A 89 -35.92 -2.21 -14.08
C SER A 89 -36.74 -2.55 -15.31
N THR A 90 -37.46 -1.59 -15.85
CA THR A 90 -38.18 -1.75 -17.11
C THR A 90 -37.21 -1.97 -18.27
N LEU A 91 -36.13 -1.20 -18.35
CA LEU A 91 -35.09 -1.30 -19.38
C LEU A 91 -34.45 -2.69 -19.42
N VAL A 92 -34.06 -3.25 -18.27
CA VAL A 92 -33.42 -4.59 -18.20
C VAL A 92 -34.41 -5.72 -18.57
N VAL A 93 -35.71 -5.54 -18.34
CA VAL A 93 -36.74 -6.49 -18.80
C VAL A 93 -36.94 -6.40 -20.32
N GLU A 94 -37.08 -5.18 -20.84
CA GLU A 94 -37.37 -4.91 -22.26
C GLU A 94 -36.16 -5.24 -23.17
N GLN A 95 -34.92 -5.05 -22.69
CA GLN A 95 -33.68 -5.50 -23.36
C GLN A 95 -33.59 -7.01 -23.61
N ARG A 96 -34.48 -7.83 -23.04
CA ARG A 96 -34.57 -9.26 -23.33
C ARG A 96 -35.55 -9.61 -24.45
N ALA A 97 -36.51 -8.72 -24.73
CA ALA A 97 -37.48 -8.86 -25.81
C ALA A 97 -37.03 -8.12 -27.08
N TYR A 98 -36.28 -7.04 -26.91
CA TYR A 98 -35.90 -6.12 -27.97
C TYR A 98 -34.39 -5.84 -27.97
N ARG A 99 -33.84 -5.56 -29.16
CA ARG A 99 -32.44 -5.15 -29.35
C ARG A 99 -32.25 -3.67 -28.97
N ASP A 100 -31.02 -3.27 -28.67
CA ASP A 100 -30.67 -1.93 -28.18
C ASP A 100 -31.07 -0.75 -29.10
N ASP A 101 -31.29 -1.03 -30.39
CA ASP A 101 -31.75 -0.11 -31.43
C ASP A 101 -33.28 0.11 -31.43
N HIS A 102 -34.05 -0.74 -30.75
CA HIS A 102 -35.50 -0.66 -30.73
C HIS A 102 -35.99 0.65 -30.07
N PRO A 103 -36.98 1.37 -30.65
CA PRO A 103 -37.38 2.69 -30.18
C PRO A 103 -37.79 2.73 -28.70
N ARG A 104 -38.43 1.66 -28.20
CA ARG A 104 -38.84 1.55 -26.78
C ARG A 104 -37.65 1.45 -25.81
N ILE A 105 -36.52 0.89 -26.24
CA ILE A 105 -35.29 0.88 -25.42
C ILE A 105 -34.58 2.23 -25.49
N GLN A 106 -34.59 2.89 -26.65
CA GLN A 106 -34.08 4.26 -26.78
C GLN A 106 -34.89 5.24 -25.91
N GLU A 107 -36.22 5.11 -25.89
CA GLU A 107 -37.12 5.88 -25.03
C GLU A 107 -36.82 5.64 -23.53
N LEU A 108 -36.66 4.39 -23.10
CA LEU A 108 -36.30 4.08 -21.71
C LEU A 108 -34.93 4.63 -21.31
N LYS A 109 -33.94 4.58 -22.21
CA LYS A 109 -32.61 5.21 -22.01
C LYS A 109 -32.70 6.73 -21.95
N ALA A 110 -33.48 7.36 -22.83
CA ALA A 110 -33.69 8.81 -22.83
C ALA A 110 -34.42 9.26 -21.55
N ASN A 111 -35.41 8.49 -21.09
CA ASN A 111 -36.13 8.76 -19.85
C ASN A 111 -35.25 8.56 -18.61
N SER A 112 -34.37 7.55 -18.58
CA SER A 112 -33.42 7.40 -17.47
C SER A 112 -32.39 8.54 -17.45
N GLU A 113 -31.85 8.96 -18.60
CA GLU A 113 -31.00 10.15 -18.70
C GLU A 113 -31.71 11.45 -18.30
N ALA A 114 -32.98 11.64 -18.67
CA ALA A 114 -33.76 12.79 -18.23
C ALA A 114 -33.90 12.82 -16.69
N VAL A 115 -34.18 11.69 -16.05
CA VAL A 115 -34.24 11.60 -14.57
C VAL A 115 -32.86 11.78 -13.93
N ARG A 116 -31.77 11.33 -14.57
CA ARG A 116 -30.39 11.60 -14.12
C ARG A 116 -30.05 13.10 -14.16
N LEU A 117 -30.50 13.80 -15.20
CA LEU A 117 -30.35 15.26 -15.33
C LEU A 117 -31.22 16.03 -14.32
N GLU A 118 -32.44 15.58 -14.06
CA GLU A 118 -33.28 16.13 -12.97
C GLU A 118 -32.59 15.94 -11.61
N LEU A 119 -32.13 14.71 -11.30
CA LEU A 119 -31.42 14.39 -10.07
C LEU A 119 -30.16 15.26 -9.90
N ARG A 120 -29.37 15.40 -10.98
CA ARG A 120 -28.19 16.27 -11.03
C ARG A 120 -28.54 17.72 -10.69
N LYS A 121 -29.55 18.27 -11.36
CA LYS A 121 -30.02 19.64 -11.13
C LYS A 121 -30.53 19.86 -9.70
N TYR A 122 -31.31 18.94 -9.14
CA TYR A 122 -31.77 19.03 -7.75
C TYR A 122 -30.62 18.94 -6.75
N MET A 123 -29.64 18.07 -7.00
CA MET A 123 -28.45 17.96 -6.15
C MET A 123 -27.57 19.22 -6.26
N GLU A 124 -27.32 19.74 -7.46
CA GLU A 124 -26.63 21.02 -7.68
C GLU A 124 -27.35 22.20 -6.99
N GLN A 125 -28.68 22.27 -7.06
CA GLN A 125 -29.49 23.29 -6.39
C GLN A 125 -29.52 23.13 -4.85
N SER A 126 -29.28 21.93 -4.34
CA SER A 126 -29.18 21.64 -2.90
C SER A 126 -27.78 21.86 -2.32
N VAL A 127 -26.79 22.13 -3.18
CA VAL A 127 -25.38 22.24 -2.83
C VAL A 127 -24.97 23.69 -2.67
N GLU A 128 -24.71 24.05 -1.42
CA GLU A 128 -23.81 25.14 -1.07
C GLU A 128 -22.35 24.66 -1.21
N ALA A 129 -21.37 25.56 -1.31
CA ALA A 129 -20.01 25.34 -1.87
C ALA A 129 -19.21 24.09 -1.40
N ALA A 130 -19.59 23.42 -0.31
CA ALA A 130 -18.94 22.22 0.23
C ALA A 130 -18.87 21.00 -0.73
N TYR A 131 -19.72 20.92 -1.77
CA TYR A 131 -19.77 19.77 -2.70
C TYR A 131 -19.31 20.08 -4.15
N GLU A 132 -18.74 21.25 -4.42
CA GLU A 132 -18.17 21.57 -5.74
C GLU A 132 -17.17 20.48 -6.20
N GLY A 133 -17.28 20.07 -7.47
CA GLY A 133 -16.44 19.03 -8.08
C GLY A 133 -16.77 17.58 -7.71
N VAL A 134 -17.50 17.32 -6.62
CA VAL A 134 -17.83 15.96 -6.15
C VAL A 134 -19.20 15.47 -6.66
N LEU A 135 -20.11 16.40 -6.95
CA LEU A 135 -21.45 16.15 -7.49
C LEU A 135 -21.48 15.14 -8.67
N PRO A 136 -20.64 15.26 -9.73
CA PRO A 136 -20.72 14.34 -10.87
C PRO A 136 -20.38 12.90 -10.48
N GLU A 137 -19.28 12.69 -9.76
CA GLU A 137 -18.86 11.34 -9.31
C GLU A 137 -19.92 10.69 -8.41
N LEU A 138 -20.57 11.49 -7.54
CA LEU A 138 -21.62 11.02 -6.65
C LEU A 138 -22.84 10.51 -7.42
N ILE A 139 -23.30 11.27 -8.43
CA ILE A 139 -24.45 10.90 -9.26
C ILE A 139 -24.12 9.67 -10.10
N ASP A 140 -22.97 9.66 -10.77
CA ASP A 140 -22.58 8.57 -11.67
C ASP A 140 -22.40 7.24 -10.91
N LEU A 141 -21.83 7.28 -9.70
CA LEU A 141 -21.75 6.11 -8.81
C LEU A 141 -23.12 5.64 -8.34
N GLU A 142 -24.03 6.55 -8.03
CA GLU A 142 -25.36 6.24 -7.52
C GLU A 142 -26.26 5.62 -8.60
N VAL A 143 -26.21 6.17 -9.82
CA VAL A 143 -26.77 5.60 -11.04
C VAL A 143 -26.20 4.20 -11.30
N GLY A 144 -24.88 4.04 -11.20
CA GLY A 144 -24.20 2.75 -11.39
C GLY A 144 -24.61 1.70 -10.35
N VAL A 145 -24.88 2.12 -9.10
CA VAL A 145 -25.44 1.24 -8.06
C VAL A 145 -26.87 0.83 -8.39
N ILE A 146 -27.75 1.76 -8.75
CA ILE A 146 -29.15 1.47 -9.11
C ILE A 146 -29.23 0.51 -10.31
N ALA A 147 -28.50 0.79 -11.39
CA ALA A 147 -28.45 -0.08 -12.56
C ALA A 147 -27.85 -1.46 -12.25
N GLY A 148 -26.84 -1.53 -11.37
CA GLY A 148 -26.23 -2.77 -10.91
C GLY A 148 -27.17 -3.63 -10.08
N GLU A 149 -27.89 -3.03 -9.12
CA GLU A 149 -28.91 -3.70 -8.29
C GLU A 149 -30.05 -4.25 -9.13
N THR A 150 -30.53 -3.45 -10.08
CA THR A 150 -31.55 -3.85 -11.03
C THR A 150 -31.10 -5.03 -11.90
N ARG A 151 -29.88 -4.97 -12.46
CA ARG A 151 -29.31 -6.08 -13.25
C ARG A 151 -29.18 -7.34 -12.40
N GLU A 152 -28.67 -7.23 -11.17
CA GLU A 152 -28.57 -8.36 -10.24
C GLU A 152 -29.97 -8.98 -9.97
N ALA A 153 -30.99 -8.16 -9.71
CA ALA A 153 -32.34 -8.64 -9.45
C ALA A 153 -32.95 -9.36 -10.67
N ALA A 154 -32.78 -8.81 -11.88
CA ALA A 154 -33.27 -9.43 -13.10
C ALA A 154 -32.55 -10.73 -13.47
N LEU A 155 -31.22 -10.79 -13.28
CA LEU A 155 -30.45 -12.02 -13.44
C LEU A 155 -30.81 -13.07 -12.37
N THR A 156 -31.05 -12.65 -11.13
CA THR A 156 -31.48 -13.55 -10.03
C THR A 156 -32.85 -14.16 -10.32
N ARG A 157 -33.81 -13.36 -10.84
CA ARG A 157 -35.13 -13.85 -11.29
C ARG A 157 -35.00 -14.85 -12.45
N GLU A 158 -34.11 -14.60 -13.40
CA GLU A 158 -33.83 -15.51 -14.53
C GLU A 158 -33.22 -16.81 -14.06
N ARG A 159 -32.18 -16.74 -13.23
CA ARG A 159 -31.54 -17.89 -12.59
C ARG A 159 -32.58 -18.73 -11.85
N ALA A 160 -33.48 -18.12 -11.08
CA ALA A 160 -34.56 -18.82 -10.39
C ALA A 160 -35.63 -19.41 -11.34
N ARG A 161 -35.75 -18.92 -12.58
CA ARG A 161 -36.60 -19.54 -13.62
C ARG A 161 -35.93 -20.77 -14.21
N VAL A 162 -34.66 -20.67 -14.64
CA VAL A 162 -33.92 -21.80 -15.22
C VAL A 162 -33.64 -22.88 -14.16
N GLN A 163 -33.35 -22.48 -12.91
CA GLN A 163 -33.17 -23.41 -11.79
C GLN A 163 -34.42 -24.28 -11.59
N ARG A 164 -35.63 -23.72 -11.67
CA ARG A 164 -36.88 -24.51 -11.57
C ARG A 164 -37.07 -25.50 -12.73
N GLN A 165 -36.52 -25.23 -13.92
CA GLN A 165 -36.52 -26.20 -15.02
C GLN A 165 -35.53 -27.34 -14.74
N VAL A 166 -34.36 -27.01 -14.18
CA VAL A 166 -33.35 -28.00 -13.77
C VAL A 166 -33.85 -28.85 -12.59
N ASP A 167 -34.54 -28.26 -11.61
CA ASP A 167 -35.10 -28.96 -10.45
C ASP A 167 -36.24 -29.93 -10.81
N GLN A 168 -36.86 -29.78 -12.00
CA GLN A 168 -37.85 -30.72 -12.55
C GLN A 168 -37.21 -31.95 -13.21
N LEU A 169 -35.89 -31.96 -13.42
CA LEU A 169 -35.19 -33.10 -14.03
C LEU A 169 -35.15 -34.30 -13.08
N PRO A 170 -35.14 -35.55 -13.61
CA PRO A 170 -35.01 -36.74 -12.78
C PRO A 170 -33.77 -36.70 -11.88
N ALA A 171 -33.89 -37.21 -10.65
CA ALA A 171 -32.80 -37.20 -9.67
C ALA A 171 -31.50 -37.88 -10.16
N SER A 172 -31.60 -38.85 -11.07
CA SER A 172 -30.45 -39.47 -11.74
C SER A 172 -29.74 -38.51 -12.70
N VAL A 173 -30.49 -37.73 -13.50
CA VAL A 173 -29.96 -36.70 -14.41
C VAL A 173 -29.30 -35.57 -13.61
N LEU A 174 -29.92 -35.12 -12.52
CA LEU A 174 -29.34 -34.12 -11.61
C LEU A 174 -28.04 -34.61 -10.96
N ARG A 175 -27.98 -35.89 -10.56
CA ARG A 175 -26.77 -36.47 -9.94
C ARG A 175 -25.65 -36.67 -10.95
N PHE A 176 -25.98 -37.07 -12.19
CA PHE A 176 -25.04 -37.07 -13.32
C PHE A 176 -24.48 -35.66 -13.57
N ALA A 177 -25.34 -34.64 -13.66
CA ALA A 177 -24.95 -33.26 -13.92
C ALA A 177 -23.94 -32.74 -12.90
N ARG A 178 -24.17 -33.02 -11.61
CA ARG A 178 -23.26 -32.64 -10.51
C ARG A 178 -21.90 -33.33 -10.63
N LEU A 179 -21.88 -34.65 -10.85
CA LEU A 179 -20.62 -35.42 -10.97
C LEU A 179 -19.83 -35.00 -12.24
N SER A 180 -20.52 -34.82 -13.37
CA SER A 180 -19.93 -34.33 -14.62
C SER A 180 -19.35 -32.92 -14.46
N ARG A 181 -20.05 -32.03 -13.75
CA ARG A 181 -19.54 -30.70 -13.38
C ARG A 181 -18.29 -30.79 -12.50
N GLU A 182 -18.31 -31.62 -11.46
CA GLU A 182 -17.18 -31.77 -10.53
C GLU A 182 -15.91 -32.29 -11.25
N VAL A 183 -16.07 -33.23 -12.18
CA VAL A 183 -14.97 -33.68 -13.07
C VAL A 183 -14.44 -32.53 -13.92
N LYS A 184 -15.31 -31.73 -14.55
CA LYS A 184 -14.90 -30.58 -15.37
C LYS A 184 -14.18 -29.50 -14.55
N GLU A 185 -14.68 -29.17 -13.36
CA GLU A 185 -14.06 -28.18 -12.46
C GLU A 185 -12.68 -28.65 -11.98
N LYS A 186 -12.56 -29.90 -11.52
CA LYS A 186 -11.28 -30.49 -11.10
C LYS A 186 -10.31 -30.66 -12.28
N GLY A 187 -10.83 -30.91 -13.49
CA GLY A 187 -10.07 -31.03 -14.73
C GLY A 187 -9.45 -29.70 -15.15
N ALA A 188 -10.27 -28.64 -15.22
CA ALA A 188 -9.80 -27.29 -15.52
C ALA A 188 -8.78 -26.77 -14.50
N LEU A 189 -9.00 -27.05 -13.21
CA LEU A 189 -8.03 -26.72 -12.15
C LEU A 189 -6.70 -27.47 -12.34
N TYR A 190 -6.75 -28.78 -12.65
CA TYR A 190 -5.56 -29.58 -12.93
C TYR A 190 -4.81 -29.07 -14.16
N GLU A 191 -5.52 -28.73 -15.24
CA GLU A 191 -4.91 -28.18 -16.46
C GLU A 191 -4.23 -26.83 -16.17
N MET A 192 -4.91 -25.90 -15.50
CA MET A 192 -4.32 -24.61 -15.11
C MET A 192 -3.07 -24.77 -14.25
N LEU A 193 -3.12 -25.63 -13.22
CA LEU A 193 -1.97 -25.90 -12.34
C LEU A 193 -0.81 -26.58 -13.09
N SER A 194 -1.12 -27.47 -14.04
CA SER A 194 -0.12 -28.10 -14.91
C SER A 194 0.55 -27.06 -15.81
N GLN A 195 -0.23 -26.18 -16.45
CA GLN A 195 0.30 -25.08 -17.26
C GLN A 195 1.20 -24.14 -16.45
N GLU A 196 0.79 -23.74 -15.24
CA GLU A 196 1.63 -22.91 -14.35
C GLU A 196 2.88 -23.64 -13.86
N CYS A 197 2.79 -24.94 -13.54
CA CYS A 197 3.96 -25.75 -13.21
C CYS A 197 4.96 -25.82 -14.38
N HIS A 198 4.47 -26.01 -15.60
CA HIS A 198 5.31 -25.96 -16.81
C HIS A 198 5.93 -24.58 -17.04
N ARG A 199 5.17 -23.49 -16.86
CA ARG A 199 5.67 -22.11 -16.94
C ARG A 199 6.76 -21.86 -15.90
N ALA A 200 6.54 -22.23 -14.64
CA ALA A 200 7.51 -22.11 -13.56
C ALA A 200 8.79 -22.93 -13.82
N ARG A 201 8.66 -24.16 -14.33
CA ARG A 201 9.82 -25.00 -14.71
C ARG A 201 10.63 -24.40 -15.86
N ILE A 202 9.96 -23.80 -16.85
CA ILE A 202 10.62 -23.06 -17.93
C ILE A 202 11.31 -21.80 -17.39
N ALA A 203 10.65 -21.04 -16.50
CA ALA A 203 11.24 -19.85 -15.88
C ALA A 203 12.50 -20.20 -15.06
N ALA A 204 12.45 -21.26 -14.25
CA ALA A 204 13.60 -21.78 -13.51
C ALA A 204 14.75 -22.18 -14.45
N SER A 205 14.47 -22.86 -15.58
CA SER A 205 15.51 -23.19 -16.57
C SER A 205 16.08 -21.98 -17.32
N LYS A 206 15.35 -20.85 -17.35
CA LYS A 206 15.80 -19.59 -17.96
C LYS A 206 16.58 -18.70 -16.98
N SER A 207 16.69 -19.07 -15.71
CA SER A 207 17.38 -18.30 -14.67
C SER A 207 18.91 -18.42 -14.72
N SER A 208 19.52 -18.46 -15.92
CA SER A 208 20.93 -18.09 -16.06
C SER A 208 21.04 -16.57 -16.05
N VAL A 209 21.30 -15.97 -14.89
CA VAL A 209 21.57 -14.53 -14.79
C VAL A 209 22.81 -14.24 -15.66
N PRO A 210 22.72 -13.41 -16.72
CA PRO A 210 23.90 -12.95 -17.41
C PRO A 210 24.64 -12.00 -16.49
N VAL A 211 25.67 -12.50 -15.81
CA VAL A 211 26.59 -11.69 -15.01
C VAL A 211 27.41 -10.85 -15.98
N VAL A 212 26.88 -9.70 -16.37
CA VAL A 212 27.62 -8.69 -17.11
C VAL A 212 28.62 -8.08 -16.14
N LEU A 213 29.91 -8.37 -16.36
CA LEU A 213 31.00 -7.76 -15.62
C LEU A 213 31.08 -6.28 -16.04
N LEU A 214 30.37 -5.41 -15.31
CA LEU A 214 30.19 -4.01 -15.68
C LEU A 214 31.46 -3.17 -15.45
N ASP A 215 32.24 -3.54 -14.44
CA ASP A 215 33.54 -2.96 -14.13
C ASP A 215 34.41 -4.04 -13.44
N ALA A 216 35.71 -4.05 -13.74
CA ALA A 216 36.66 -4.97 -13.13
C ALA A 216 37.37 -4.26 -11.98
N ALA A 217 37.43 -4.89 -10.81
CA ALA A 217 37.97 -4.23 -9.61
C ALA A 217 39.45 -3.81 -9.77
N GLU A 218 39.69 -2.52 -9.97
CA GLU A 218 41.04 -1.96 -10.02
C GLU A 218 41.74 -2.07 -8.66
N THR A 219 43.01 -2.46 -8.66
CA THR A 219 43.83 -2.52 -7.45
C THR A 219 44.17 -1.12 -6.95
N PRO A 220 43.96 -0.80 -5.66
CA PRO A 220 44.15 0.56 -5.15
C PRO A 220 45.62 1.00 -5.21
N ASN A 221 45.91 2.01 -6.04
CA ASN A 221 47.25 2.56 -6.27
C ASN A 221 47.92 3.23 -5.04
N ALA A 222 47.20 3.39 -3.93
CA ALA A 222 47.73 3.88 -2.67
C ALA A 222 47.01 3.26 -1.47
N PRO A 223 47.70 2.98 -0.35
CA PRO A 223 47.05 2.51 0.86
C PRO A 223 46.14 3.60 1.45
N SER A 224 44.91 3.22 1.82
CA SER A 224 43.97 4.06 2.59
C SER A 224 44.41 4.26 4.06
N GLY A 225 45.46 3.55 4.48
CA GLY A 225 46.07 3.58 5.81
C GLY A 225 46.75 4.90 6.20
N PRO A 226 47.27 4.99 7.43
CA PRO A 226 47.57 6.27 8.07
C PRO A 226 48.61 7.10 7.31
N ARG A 227 48.36 8.41 7.21
CA ARG A 227 49.23 9.38 6.54
C ARG A 227 50.53 9.60 7.33
N HIS A 228 51.47 8.66 7.24
CA HIS A 228 52.71 8.62 8.03
C HIS A 228 53.42 9.98 8.11
N LYS A 229 53.63 10.67 6.97
CA LYS A 229 54.23 12.01 6.91
C LYS A 229 53.56 13.03 7.85
N ARG A 230 52.23 13.01 7.96
CA ARG A 230 51.46 13.91 8.84
C ARG A 230 51.62 13.54 10.31
N ASN A 231 51.58 12.23 10.64
CA ASN A 231 51.76 11.78 12.02
C ASN A 231 53.17 12.08 12.54
N THR A 232 54.21 11.84 11.73
CA THR A 232 55.60 12.15 12.11
C THR A 232 55.79 13.66 12.34
N LEU A 233 55.24 14.51 11.47
CA LEU A 233 55.31 15.97 11.64
C LEU A 233 54.60 16.44 12.93
N LEU A 234 53.42 15.88 13.23
CA LEU A 234 52.70 16.21 14.46
C LEU A 234 53.48 15.77 15.71
N GLY A 235 54.08 14.57 15.67
CA GLY A 235 54.92 14.05 16.75
C GLY A 235 56.18 14.89 16.99
N LEU A 236 56.81 15.39 15.92
CA LEU A 236 57.96 16.31 16.02
C LEU A 236 57.58 17.61 16.74
N ILE A 237 56.47 18.23 16.34
CA ILE A 237 55.98 19.49 16.92
C ILE A 237 55.61 19.31 18.41
N LEU A 238 54.86 18.24 18.73
CA LEU A 238 54.49 17.93 20.12
C LEU A 238 55.70 17.59 20.99
N GLY A 239 56.66 16.82 20.47
CA GLY A 239 57.90 16.49 21.16
C GLY A 239 58.76 17.72 21.44
N PHE A 240 58.87 18.65 20.48
CA PHE A 240 59.58 19.91 20.68
C PHE A 240 58.92 20.79 21.75
N MET A 241 57.59 20.96 21.69
CA MET A 241 56.84 21.71 22.69
C MET A 241 56.98 21.11 24.10
N ALA A 242 56.92 19.78 24.22
CA ALA A 242 57.13 19.08 25.49
C ALA A 242 58.56 19.25 26.01
N GLY A 243 59.58 19.18 25.13
CA GLY A 243 60.98 19.39 25.49
C GLY A 243 61.27 20.80 26.00
N VAL A 244 60.76 21.84 25.33
CA VAL A 244 60.87 23.23 25.80
C VAL A 244 60.16 23.41 27.14
N SER A 245 58.95 22.87 27.29
CA SER A 245 58.19 22.93 28.54
C SER A 245 58.95 22.29 29.71
N LEU A 246 59.55 21.11 29.48
CA LEU A 246 60.33 20.41 30.50
C LEU A 246 61.62 21.16 30.86
N ALA A 247 62.31 21.77 29.89
CA ALA A 247 63.51 22.57 30.14
C ALA A 247 63.20 23.78 31.05
N LEU A 248 62.09 24.47 30.81
CA LEU A 248 61.65 25.59 31.65
C LEU A 248 61.29 25.14 33.07
N ILE A 249 60.63 23.98 33.23
CA ILE A 249 60.33 23.42 34.56
C ILE A 249 61.62 23.06 35.32
N LEU A 250 62.60 22.46 34.64
CA LEU A 250 63.89 22.10 35.23
C LEU A 250 64.69 23.34 35.66
N ASP A 251 64.71 24.39 34.84
CA ASP A 251 65.35 25.68 35.16
C ASP A 251 64.67 26.38 36.35
N TRP A 252 63.34 26.46 36.35
CA TRP A 252 62.57 27.03 37.45
C TRP A 252 62.83 26.31 38.78
N MET A 253 62.95 24.97 38.75
CA MET A 253 63.35 24.16 39.91
C MET A 253 64.83 24.34 40.33
N GLN A 254 65.72 24.80 39.44
CA GLN A 254 67.09 25.18 39.81
C GLN A 254 67.11 26.56 40.47
N VAL A 255 66.40 27.54 39.90
CA VAL A 255 66.26 28.90 40.46
C VAL A 255 65.69 28.85 41.89
N ILE A 256 64.62 28.07 42.13
CA ILE A 256 64.04 27.91 43.48
C ILE A 256 65.06 27.30 44.46
N ARG A 257 65.79 26.26 44.05
CA ARG A 257 66.82 25.62 44.89
C ARG A 257 68.02 26.54 45.18
N ALA A 258 68.39 27.40 44.24
CA ALA A 258 69.41 28.41 44.46
C ALA A 258 68.96 29.45 45.50
N ALA A 259 67.68 29.84 45.49
CA ALA A 259 67.09 30.76 46.46
C ALA A 259 66.91 30.18 47.87
N THR A 260 67.01 28.84 48.07
CA THR A 260 66.82 28.18 49.38
C THR A 260 68.11 27.82 50.13
N ARG A 261 69.28 28.33 49.72
CA ARG A 261 70.54 28.14 50.48
C ARG A 261 70.72 29.22 51.56
N PRO A 262 70.66 28.89 52.87
CA PRO A 262 70.92 29.86 53.94
C PRO A 262 72.42 30.17 54.09
N LEU A 263 72.73 31.42 54.44
CA LEU A 263 74.08 31.91 54.76
C LEU A 263 74.30 32.02 56.28
N SER A 264 75.08 31.08 56.84
CA SER A 264 75.77 31.11 58.15
C SER A 264 76.60 29.81 58.25
N GLY A 265 77.74 29.66 58.94
CA GLY A 265 78.63 30.52 59.74
C GLY A 265 79.83 29.63 60.19
N HIS A 266 80.72 29.96 61.14
CA HIS A 266 81.12 31.21 61.81
C HIS A 266 82.26 30.83 62.79
N GLU A 267 83.53 31.23 62.57
CA GLU A 267 84.65 30.86 63.46
C GLU A 267 85.39 32.09 64.05
N ARG A 268 85.55 32.04 65.37
CA ARG A 268 86.28 33.00 66.25
C ARG A 268 87.54 32.27 66.77
N ASP A 269 88.46 32.79 67.60
CA ASP A 269 88.65 34.01 68.38
C ASP A 269 90.18 34.23 68.48
N ARG A 270 90.68 35.47 68.67
CA ARG A 270 91.80 35.76 69.60
C ARG A 270 91.65 37.18 70.16
N VAL A 271 92.06 37.32 71.43
CA VAL A 271 91.85 38.45 72.35
C VAL A 271 93.20 39.13 72.67
N ALA A 272 93.18 40.28 73.35
CA ALA A 272 94.28 41.06 73.94
C ALA A 272 94.93 42.09 72.98
N ASP A 273 95.18 43.36 73.33
CA ASP A 273 95.08 44.09 74.61
C ASP A 273 94.71 45.61 74.44
N ALA A 274 94.69 46.37 75.54
CA ALA A 274 94.46 47.83 75.70
C ALA A 274 95.31 48.74 74.77
N GLU A 275 95.08 50.05 74.59
CA GLU A 275 94.67 51.13 75.54
C GLU A 275 94.20 52.41 74.77
N PRO A 276 93.50 53.41 75.37
CA PRO A 276 92.96 54.57 74.63
C PRO A 276 93.54 55.97 75.00
N SER A 277 93.75 56.83 73.99
CA SER A 277 93.87 58.32 74.11
C SER A 277 93.77 58.95 72.70
N ASP A 278 92.78 59.80 72.41
CA ASP A 278 92.79 61.29 72.45
C ASP A 278 92.75 61.85 71.01
N LEU A 279 91.81 62.76 70.67
CA LEU A 279 91.97 64.24 70.63
C LEU A 279 93.23 64.69 69.84
N GLU A 280 93.20 65.59 68.85
CA GLU A 280 92.15 66.49 68.30
C GLU A 280 92.54 66.92 66.85
N PRO A 281 91.73 67.70 66.11
CA PRO A 281 91.97 67.99 64.69
C PRO A 281 92.72 69.31 64.44
N THR A 282 93.54 69.36 63.39
CA THR A 282 93.83 70.57 62.58
C THR A 282 94.27 70.12 61.17
N ARG A 283 93.94 70.70 60.01
CA ARG A 283 93.58 72.05 59.52
C ARG A 283 94.65 72.49 58.50
N ARG A 284 94.22 72.54 57.22
CA ARG A 284 94.74 73.35 56.09
C ARG A 284 96.04 72.95 55.36
N ARG A 285 95.85 73.01 54.02
CA ARG A 285 96.78 73.39 52.94
C ARG A 285 97.80 72.36 52.49
#